data_AF-A0A0S7WHR9-F1
#
_entry.id   AF-A0A0S7WHR9-F1
#
_cell.length_a   1.000
_cell.length_b   1.000
_cell.length_c   1.000
_cell.angle_alpha   90.00
_cell.angle_beta   90.00
_cell.angle_gamma   90.00
#
_symmetry.space_group_name_H-M   'P 1'
#
loop_
_entity.id
_entity.type
_entity.pdbx_description
1 polymer ?
#
loop_
_entity_poly.entity_id
_entity_poly.type
_entity_poly.pdbx_seq_one_letter_code
_entity_poly.pdbx_strand_id
1 'polypeptide(L)'
;AAGYRLRLNPAAVIHHRKAASSGGVESPFKVYYASRNRLYLMRKHSSRPRFALFLAYFLATRVGYFVSCLARGQGRQLRAMLMGIADFFRGRLGRTYELVHFR
;
A
#
# COMPACT_ATOMS: atom_id res chain seq x y z
N ALA A 1 3.42 -21.45 -2.04
CA ALA A 1 3.52 -21.06 -3.46
C ALA A 1 3.12 -22.27 -4.30
N ALA A 2 2.46 -22.07 -5.45
CA ALA A 2 1.92 -23.17 -6.25
C ALA A 2 2.92 -23.80 -7.25
N GLY A 3 4.23 -23.54 -7.11
CA GLY A 3 5.27 -24.13 -7.97
C GLY A 3 5.60 -23.39 -9.27
N TYR A 4 4.81 -22.38 -9.66
CA TYR A 4 5.08 -21.57 -10.85
C TYR A 4 6.27 -20.61 -10.68
N ARG A 5 6.93 -20.28 -11.80
CA ARG A 5 8.05 -19.32 -11.87
C ARG A 5 7.62 -18.02 -12.56
N LEU A 6 8.05 -16.88 -12.01
CA LEU A 6 7.95 -15.58 -12.67
C LEU A 6 9.15 -15.36 -13.58
N ARG A 7 8.91 -14.97 -14.84
CA ARG A 7 9.95 -14.61 -15.81
C ARG A 7 9.69 -13.21 -16.34
N LEU A 8 10.76 -12.42 -16.47
CA LEU A 8 10.75 -11.13 -17.16
C LEU A 8 11.40 -11.35 -18.53
N ASN A 9 10.75 -10.90 -19.60
CA ASN A 9 11.34 -10.85 -20.94
C ASN A 9 11.66 -9.38 -21.29
N PRO A 10 12.94 -8.95 -21.21
CA PRO A 10 13.32 -7.57 -21.49
C PRO A 10 13.04 -7.13 -22.93
N ALA A 11 12.93 -8.07 -23.89
CA ALA A 11 12.65 -7.76 -25.29
C ALA A 11 11.15 -7.48 -25.54
N ALA A 12 10.26 -7.89 -24.64
CA ALA A 12 8.83 -7.62 -24.75
C ALA A 12 8.48 -6.30 -24.03
N VAL A 13 8.38 -5.20 -24.79
CA VAL A 13 8.16 -3.86 -24.26
C VAL A 13 6.68 -3.45 -24.38
N ILE A 14 6.09 -3.00 -23.27
CA ILE A 14 4.73 -2.43 -23.22
C ILE A 14 4.82 -1.05 -22.57
N HIS A 15 4.34 -0.01 -23.26
CA HIS A 15 4.31 1.35 -22.73
C HIS A 15 3.06 1.57 -21.86
N HIS A 16 3.26 2.05 -20.63
CA HIS A 16 2.17 2.35 -19.70
C HIS A 16 2.33 3.72 -19.06
N ARG A 17 1.25 4.52 -19.05
CA ARG A 17 1.24 5.84 -18.42
C ARG A 17 1.08 5.71 -16.91
N LYS A 18 2.16 6.01 -16.18
CA LYS A 18 2.22 5.84 -14.72
C LYS A 18 1.14 6.66 -14.01
N ALA A 19 0.35 5.99 -13.18
CA ALA A 19 -0.57 6.59 -12.20
C ALA A 19 -1.71 7.47 -12.74
N ALA A 20 -2.02 7.43 -14.04
CA ALA A 20 -3.09 8.21 -14.65
C ALA A 20 -4.48 7.87 -14.06
N SER A 21 -4.76 6.59 -13.86
CA SER A 21 -6.05 6.11 -13.32
C SER A 21 -6.18 6.24 -11.81
N SER A 22 -5.09 6.46 -11.08
CA SER A 22 -5.09 6.48 -9.60
C SER A 22 -5.12 7.89 -9.01
N GLY A 23 -5.29 8.93 -9.84
CA GLY A 23 -5.26 10.33 -9.38
C GLY A 23 -3.86 10.84 -9.02
N GLY A 24 -2.79 10.24 -9.58
CA GLY A 24 -1.41 10.64 -9.35
C GLY A 24 -0.56 9.64 -8.55
N VAL A 25 0.75 9.86 -8.53
CA VAL A 25 1.75 8.91 -7.97
C VAL A 25 1.62 8.75 -6.46
N GLU A 26 1.20 9.81 -5.75
CA GLU A 26 1.02 9.87 -4.30
C GLU A 26 -0.40 10.27 -3.89
N SER A 27 -1.40 9.84 -4.67
CA SER A 27 -2.80 10.12 -4.31
C SER A 27 -3.16 9.45 -2.97
N PRO A 28 -4.01 10.08 -2.13
CA PRO A 28 -4.44 9.46 -0.88
C PRO A 28 -5.12 8.10 -1.10
N PHE A 29 -5.85 7.94 -2.21
CA PHE A 29 -6.41 6.65 -2.65
C PHE A 29 -5.34 5.56 -2.74
N LYS A 30 -4.23 5.84 -3.42
CA LYS A 30 -3.14 4.87 -3.56
C LYS A 30 -2.44 4.61 -2.23
N VAL A 31 -2.28 5.63 -1.39
CA VAL A 31 -1.70 5.50 -0.03
C VAL A 31 -2.56 4.59 0.84
N TYR A 32 -3.88 4.74 0.81
CA TYR A 32 -4.82 3.87 1.54
C TYR A 32 -4.64 2.40 1.11
N TYR A 33 -4.79 2.10 -0.18
CA TYR A 33 -4.72 0.73 -0.68
C TYR A 33 -3.33 0.11 -0.52
N ALA A 34 -2.26 0.89 -0.72
CA ALA A 34 -0.90 0.41 -0.51
C ALA A 34 -0.65 0.06 0.96
N SER A 35 -1.11 0.90 1.90
CA SER A 35 -0.96 0.66 3.33
C SER A 35 -1.70 -0.61 3.78
N ARG A 36 -2.95 -0.76 3.36
CA ARG A 36 -3.79 -1.92 3.72
C ARG A 36 -3.34 -3.22 3.04
N ASN A 37 -3.09 -3.18 1.72
CA ASN A 37 -2.84 -4.39 0.94
C ASN A 37 -1.44 -4.97 1.20
N ARG A 38 -0.45 -4.15 1.56
CA ARG A 38 0.87 -4.66 1.98
C ARG A 38 0.77 -5.51 3.24
N LEU A 39 0.05 -5.03 4.25
CA LEU A 39 -0.22 -5.80 5.48
C LEU A 39 -0.95 -7.12 5.16
N TYR A 40 -1.98 -7.06 4.32
CA TYR A 40 -2.72 -8.25 3.89
C TYR A 40 -1.86 -9.29 3.16
N LEU A 41 -1.10 -8.87 2.14
CA LEU A 41 -0.27 -9.79 1.36
C LEU A 41 0.81 -10.46 2.21
N MET A 42 1.45 -9.70 3.12
CA MET A 42 2.45 -10.26 4.01
C MET A 42 1.83 -11.21 5.04
N ARG A 43 0.66 -10.88 5.60
CA ARG A 43 -0.05 -11.80 6.51
C ARG A 43 -0.46 -13.11 5.80
N LYS A 44 -0.84 -13.01 4.52
CA LYS A 44 -1.33 -14.16 3.74
C LYS A 44 -0.22 -15.09 3.25
N HIS A 45 0.94 -14.55 2.89
CA HIS A 45 1.98 -15.30 2.16
C HIS A 45 3.28 -15.50 2.93
N SER A 46 3.46 -14.87 4.09
CA SER A 46 4.65 -15.01 4.92
C SER A 46 4.39 -15.90 6.14
N SER A 47 5.43 -16.57 6.64
CA SER A 47 5.37 -17.23 7.94
C SER A 47 5.21 -16.21 9.06
N ARG A 48 4.65 -16.62 10.20
CA ARG A 48 4.47 -15.76 11.39
C ARG A 48 5.72 -14.96 11.80
N PRO A 49 6.94 -15.54 11.91
CA PRO A 49 8.13 -14.77 12.27
C PRO A 49 8.51 -13.75 11.20
N ARG A 50 8.40 -14.10 9.92
CA ARG A 50 8.66 -13.16 8.80
C ARG A 50 7.64 -12.03 8.79
N PHE A 51 6.38 -12.32 9.11
CA PHE A 51 5.35 -11.31 9.24
C PHE A 51 5.62 -10.36 10.41
N ALA A 52 6.06 -10.87 11.56
CA ALA A 52 6.43 -10.04 12.71
C ALA A 52 7.60 -9.09 12.38
N LEU A 53 8.66 -9.60 11.75
CA LEU A 53 9.78 -8.78 11.27
C LEU A 53 9.32 -7.74 10.24
N PHE A 54 8.48 -8.14 9.28
CA PHE A 54 7.89 -7.22 8.32
C PHE A 54 7.00 -6.17 9.00
N LEU A 55 6.30 -6.50 10.09
CA LEU A 55 5.44 -5.56 10.79
C LEU A 55 6.27 -4.48 11.50
N ALA A 56 7.35 -4.87 12.18
CA ALA A 56 8.32 -3.93 12.76
C ALA A 56 8.95 -3.02 11.68
N TYR A 57 9.49 -3.66 10.64
CA TYR A 57 9.55 -3.20 9.25
C TYR A 57 8.68 -1.99 8.90
N PHE A 58 7.44 -2.34 8.63
CA PHE A 58 6.40 -1.51 8.11
C PHE A 58 6.15 -0.34 9.04
N LEU A 59 5.99 -0.57 10.35
CA LEU A 59 5.71 0.47 11.33
C LEU A 59 6.84 1.51 11.39
N ALA A 60 8.10 1.10 11.40
CA ALA A 60 9.23 2.04 11.37
C ALA A 60 9.19 2.94 10.12
N THR A 61 8.93 2.37 8.93
CA THR A 61 8.78 3.18 7.71
C THR A 61 7.54 4.07 7.72
N ARG A 62 6.45 3.66 8.39
CA ARG A 62 5.23 4.47 8.52
C ARG A 62 5.45 5.66 9.44
N VAL A 63 6.27 5.53 10.49
CA VAL A 63 6.66 6.67 11.34
C VAL A 63 7.45 7.70 10.54
N GLY A 64 8.45 7.28 9.76
CA GLY A 64 9.18 8.19 8.88
C GLY A 64 8.28 8.89 7.85
N TYR A 65 7.35 8.14 7.25
CA TYR A 65 6.35 8.72 6.33
C TYR A 65 5.40 9.70 7.04
N PHE A 66 4.97 9.38 8.26
CA PHE A 66 4.11 10.23 9.08
C PHE A 66 4.77 11.59 9.33
N VAL A 67 6.03 11.59 9.79
CA VAL A 67 6.81 12.81 10.01
C VAL A 67 6.98 13.59 8.71
N SER A 68 7.29 12.92 7.59
CA SER A 68 7.42 13.57 6.29
C SER A 68 6.11 14.23 5.81
N CYS A 69 4.97 13.55 5.97
CA CYS A 69 3.67 14.12 5.62
C CYS A 69 3.30 15.31 6.50
N LEU A 70 3.60 15.26 7.81
CA LEU A 70 3.38 16.40 8.70
C LEU A 70 4.22 17.61 8.26
N ALA A 71 5.52 17.41 7.98
CA ALA A 71 6.40 18.48 7.50
C ALA A 71 5.94 19.09 6.17
N ARG A 72 5.22 18.32 5.34
CA ARG A 72 4.72 18.75 4.02
C ARG A 72 3.26 19.18 4.01
N GLY A 73 2.57 19.19 5.16
CA GLY A 73 1.13 19.51 5.24
C GLY A 73 0.22 18.50 4.51
N GLN A 74 0.68 17.27 4.29
CA GLN A 74 -0.03 16.22 3.52
C GLN A 74 -1.05 15.45 4.38
N GLY A 75 -1.96 16.17 5.06
CA GLY A 75 -2.91 15.59 6.01
C GLY A 75 -3.87 14.56 5.38
N ARG A 76 -4.23 14.73 4.10
CA ARG A 76 -5.10 13.78 3.37
C ARG A 76 -4.43 12.43 3.18
N GLN A 77 -3.16 12.40 2.80
CA GLN A 77 -2.36 11.19 2.65
C GLN A 77 -2.16 10.50 4.01
N LEU A 78 -1.87 11.29 5.04
CA LEU A 78 -1.72 10.80 6.41
C LEU A 78 -2.99 10.09 6.88
N ARG A 79 -4.16 10.74 6.73
CA ARG A 79 -5.46 10.16 7.05
C ARG A 79 -5.71 8.88 6.25
N ALA A 80 -5.41 8.87 4.95
CA ALA A 80 -5.58 7.71 4.10
C ALA A 80 -4.70 6.53 4.53
N MET A 81 -3.45 6.78 4.93
CA MET A 81 -2.56 5.76 5.50
C MET A 81 -3.16 5.16 6.77
N LEU A 82 -3.56 6.00 7.72
CA LEU A 82 -4.12 5.54 8.99
C LEU A 82 -5.42 4.74 8.78
N MET A 83 -6.30 5.20 7.89
CA MET A 83 -7.51 4.47 7.51
C MET A 83 -7.17 3.10 6.91
N GLY A 84 -6.19 3.03 6.02
CA GLY A 84 -5.77 1.77 5.39
C GLY A 84 -5.20 0.77 6.40
N ILE A 85 -4.40 1.24 7.36
CA ILE A 85 -3.87 0.39 8.44
C ILE A 85 -5.01 -0.10 9.33
N ALA A 86 -5.91 0.79 9.74
CA ALA A 86 -7.00 0.45 10.64
C ALA A 86 -8.00 -0.53 9.98
N ASP A 87 -8.31 -0.36 8.69
CA ASP A 87 -9.18 -1.28 7.96
C ASP A 87 -8.59 -2.67 7.78
N PHE A 88 -7.27 -2.79 7.66
CA PHE A 88 -6.61 -4.10 7.68
C PHE A 88 -6.89 -4.83 9.01
N PHE A 89 -6.74 -4.14 10.15
CA PHE A 89 -6.99 -4.72 11.46
C PHE A 89 -8.48 -5.01 11.72
N ARG A 90 -9.38 -4.21 11.13
CA ARG A 90 -10.83 -4.47 11.14
C ARG A 90 -11.28 -5.56 10.15
N GLY A 91 -10.36 -6.14 9.38
CA GLY A 91 -10.70 -7.15 8.38
C GLY A 91 -11.45 -6.62 7.14
N ARG A 92 -11.52 -5.29 6.95
CA ARG A 92 -12.18 -4.66 5.80
C ARG A 92 -11.27 -4.69 4.58
N LEU A 93 -11.37 -5.75 3.79
CA LEU A 93 -10.60 -5.98 2.57
C LEU A 93 -11.46 -5.77 1.31
N GLY A 94 -10.83 -5.80 0.13
CA GLY A 94 -11.53 -5.63 -1.15
C GLY A 94 -11.75 -4.16 -1.55
N ARG A 95 -12.69 -3.89 -2.45
CA ARG A 95 -12.97 -2.54 -2.95
C ARG A 95 -13.82 -1.77 -1.93
N THR A 96 -13.16 -1.19 -0.92
CA THR A 96 -13.82 -0.50 0.20
C THR A 96 -14.09 0.97 -0.08
N TYR A 97 -13.18 1.63 -0.79
CA TYR A 97 -13.31 3.02 -1.19
C TYR A 97 -12.97 3.21 -2.66
N GLU A 98 -13.59 4.20 -3.27
CA GLU A 98 -13.30 4.62 -4.63
C GLU A 98 -12.53 5.93 -4.67
N LEU A 99 -11.97 6.30 -5.83
CA LEU A 99 -11.20 7.53 -6.01
C LEU A 99 -11.94 8.79 -5.55
N VAL A 100 -13.26 8.83 -5.73
CA VAL A 100 -14.10 9.97 -5.32
C VAL A 100 -14.08 10.23 -3.81
N HIS A 101 -13.80 9.21 -3.00
CA HIS A 101 -13.75 9.31 -1.53
C HIS A 101 -12.48 10.01 -1.02
N PHE A 102 -11.52 10.27 -1.92
CA PHE A 102 -10.22 10.85 -1.60
C PHE A 102 -9.92 12.14 -2.37
N ARG A 103 -10.92 12.68 -3.09
CA ARG A 103 -10.83 13.97 -3.78
C ARG A 103 -11.08 15.14 -2.83
#